data_AF-A0A946PBN1-F1
#
_entry.id   AF-A0A946PBN1-F1
#
_cell.length_a   1.000
_cell.length_b   1.000
_cell.length_c   1.000
_cell.angle_alpha   90.00
_cell.angle_beta   90.00
_cell.angle_gamma   90.00
#
_symmetry.space_group_name_H-M   'P 1'
#
loop_
_entity.id
_entity.type
_entity.pdbx_description
1 polymer ?
#
loop_
_entity_poly.entity_id
_entity_poly.type
_entity_poly.pdbx_seq_one_letter_code
_entity_poly.pdbx_strand_id
1 'polypeptide(L)'
;LYQKATGQSITGGLLKPRLLQDVQRDDQPHWFAQEWFIPIAVETAVDGDSIEEFCMEISRLVHELPGTLAASVTRPDGMATHDASRVELLIEHLRYGVVAVNAWSALAYAVANIPWGGFPGGTIEDPQSGIGHVHNPQFLPLAHNSILRAPLRVWPTPPWFPWHRKGEQLARGVTGMYAAIAEGKGGLWNLVGMLPDVFRS
;
A
#
# COMPACT_ATOMS: atom_id res chain seq x y z
N LEU A 1 -3.63 -3.85 22.43
CA LEU A 1 -4.40 -3.60 21.18
C LEU A 1 -5.15 -4.85 20.73
N TYR A 2 -4.47 -5.98 20.50
CA TYR A 2 -5.11 -7.21 19.99
C TYR A 2 -6.35 -7.68 20.76
N GLN A 3 -6.27 -7.80 22.09
CA GLN A 3 -7.42 -8.20 22.91
C GLN A 3 -8.57 -7.18 22.85
N LYS A 4 -8.26 -5.88 22.75
CA LYS A 4 -9.29 -4.84 22.59
C LYS A 4 -9.99 -4.93 21.25
N ALA A 5 -9.25 -5.26 20.18
CA ALA A 5 -9.80 -5.40 18.83
C ALA A 5 -10.60 -6.69 18.65
N THR A 6 -10.14 -7.80 19.23
CA THR A 6 -10.64 -9.15 18.89
C THR A 6 -11.40 -9.84 20.03
N GLY A 7 -11.34 -9.30 21.25
CA GLY A 7 -11.78 -9.99 22.46
C GLY A 7 -10.90 -11.17 22.90
N GLN A 8 -9.89 -11.55 22.11
CA GLN A 8 -9.08 -12.74 22.35
C GLN A 8 -7.83 -12.43 23.18
N SER A 9 -7.54 -13.28 24.16
CA SER A 9 -6.29 -13.23 24.93
C SER A 9 -5.13 -13.77 24.10
N ILE A 10 -3.95 -13.18 24.28
CA ILE A 10 -2.73 -13.61 23.61
C ILE A 10 -2.16 -14.81 24.37
N THR A 11 -1.87 -15.90 23.66
CA THR A 11 -1.18 -17.07 24.19
C THR A 11 0.11 -17.28 23.39
N GLY A 12 1.26 -17.47 24.08
CA GLY A 12 2.53 -17.79 23.42
C GLY A 12 3.32 -16.62 22.80
N GLY A 13 2.95 -15.37 23.08
CA GLY A 13 3.76 -14.17 22.75
C GLY A 13 3.85 -13.78 21.27
N LEU A 14 3.32 -14.58 20.34
CA LEU A 14 3.32 -14.31 18.91
C LEU A 14 1.88 -14.17 18.38
N LEU A 15 1.64 -13.14 17.57
CA LEU A 15 0.37 -12.93 16.88
C LEU A 15 0.48 -13.45 15.44
N LYS A 16 -0.43 -14.32 15.04
CA LYS A 16 -0.53 -14.78 13.65
C LYS A 16 -1.27 -13.73 12.81
N PRO A 17 -0.78 -13.41 11.59
CA PRO A 17 -1.52 -12.59 10.65
C PRO A 17 -2.90 -13.19 10.35
N ARG A 18 -3.93 -12.33 10.26
CA ARG A 18 -5.29 -12.75 9.88
C ARG A 18 -5.91 -11.76 8.90
N LEU A 19 -6.61 -12.29 7.90
CA LEU A 19 -7.56 -11.55 7.08
C LEU A 19 -8.97 -11.86 7.60
N LEU A 20 -9.72 -10.83 7.96
CA LEU A 20 -11.14 -10.93 8.26
C LEU A 20 -11.88 -10.56 6.97
N GLN A 21 -12.59 -11.53 6.40
CA GLN A 21 -13.33 -11.38 5.14
C GLN A 21 -14.79 -11.03 5.42
N ASP A 22 -15.45 -10.38 4.46
CA ASP A 22 -16.89 -10.06 4.48
C ASP A 22 -17.36 -9.31 5.74
N VAL A 23 -16.50 -8.48 6.34
CA VAL A 23 -16.83 -7.75 7.56
C VAL A 23 -17.78 -6.61 7.23
N GLN A 24 -19.02 -6.71 7.72
CA GLN A 24 -20.01 -5.65 7.58
C GLN A 24 -19.78 -4.54 8.59
N ARG A 25 -19.78 -3.29 8.10
CA ARG A 25 -19.53 -2.11 8.93
C ARG A 25 -20.58 -1.90 10.01
N ASP A 26 -21.85 -2.17 9.71
CA ASP A 26 -22.94 -1.98 10.66
C ASP A 26 -22.89 -2.99 11.82
N ASP A 27 -22.41 -4.21 11.54
CA ASP A 27 -22.27 -5.27 12.55
C ASP A 27 -21.01 -5.08 13.40
N GLN A 28 -19.90 -4.64 12.80
CA GLN A 28 -18.60 -4.52 13.46
C GLN A 28 -17.92 -3.17 13.18
N PRO A 29 -18.52 -2.03 13.59
CA PRO A 29 -18.05 -0.68 13.22
C PRO A 29 -16.68 -0.33 13.80
N HIS A 30 -16.28 -0.99 14.90
CA HIS A 30 -14.99 -0.77 15.55
C HIS A 30 -13.79 -1.13 14.67
N TRP A 31 -13.95 -1.98 13.65
CA TRP A 31 -12.89 -2.28 12.69
C TRP A 31 -12.57 -1.10 11.74
N PHE A 32 -13.53 -0.19 11.54
CA PHE A 32 -13.42 0.94 10.62
C PHE A 32 -13.19 2.28 11.34
N ALA A 33 -13.41 2.33 12.66
CA ALA A 33 -13.37 3.57 13.44
C ALA A 33 -11.96 4.03 13.86
N GLN A 34 -10.96 3.14 13.82
CA GLN A 34 -9.58 3.47 14.19
C GLN A 34 -8.58 2.53 13.50
N GLU A 35 -7.32 2.96 13.41
CA GLU A 35 -6.23 2.09 12.99
C GLU A 35 -5.89 1.08 14.10
N TRP A 36 -6.04 -0.20 13.79
CA TRP A 36 -5.58 -1.27 14.66
C TRP A 36 -4.17 -1.70 14.24
N PHE A 37 -3.15 -1.17 14.94
CA PHE A 37 -1.74 -1.51 14.68
C PHE A 37 -1.37 -2.92 15.19
N ILE A 38 -1.98 -3.94 14.58
CA ILE A 38 -1.88 -5.37 14.86
C ILE A 38 -1.88 -6.12 13.51
N PRO A 39 -1.46 -7.41 13.46
CA PRO A 39 -1.39 -8.13 12.18
C PRO A 39 -2.79 -8.65 11.76
N ILE A 40 -3.73 -7.73 11.57
CA ILE A 40 -5.08 -8.00 11.07
C ILE A 40 -5.35 -7.07 9.89
N ALA A 41 -5.82 -7.65 8.79
CA ALA A 41 -6.43 -6.94 7.68
C ALA A 41 -7.94 -7.21 7.69
N VAL A 42 -8.73 -6.20 7.33
CA VAL A 42 -10.19 -6.29 7.25
C VAL A 42 -10.59 -6.05 5.81
N GLU A 43 -11.42 -6.93 5.27
CA GLU A 43 -12.05 -6.82 3.97
C GLU A 43 -13.56 -6.63 4.17
N THR A 44 -14.11 -5.70 3.41
CA THR A 44 -15.55 -5.43 3.32
C THR A 44 -15.93 -5.37 1.86
N ALA A 45 -17.14 -5.84 1.55
CA ALA A 45 -17.78 -5.57 0.28
C ALA A 45 -18.36 -4.15 0.28
N VAL A 46 -18.40 -3.54 -0.89
CA VAL A 46 -19.13 -2.29 -1.15
C VAL A 46 -19.98 -2.56 -2.38
N ASP A 47 -21.28 -2.36 -2.25
CA ASP A 47 -22.24 -2.61 -3.32
C ASP A 47 -22.23 -1.47 -4.34
N GLY A 48 -22.69 -1.77 -5.56
CA GLY A 48 -22.92 -0.80 -6.61
C GLY A 48 -23.44 -1.48 -7.88
N ASP A 49 -24.54 -0.98 -8.43
CA ASP A 49 -25.17 -1.53 -9.64
C ASP A 49 -24.39 -1.15 -10.91
N SER A 50 -23.42 -0.24 -10.79
CA SER A 50 -22.51 0.17 -11.85
C SER A 50 -21.13 0.55 -11.29
N ILE A 51 -20.12 0.65 -12.16
CA ILE A 51 -18.79 1.14 -11.75
C ILE A 51 -18.85 2.58 -11.23
N GLU A 52 -19.74 3.41 -11.75
CA GLU A 52 -19.93 4.77 -11.26
C GLU A 52 -20.43 4.78 -9.82
N GLU A 53 -21.50 4.02 -9.54
CA GLU A 53 -22.04 3.89 -8.19
C GLU A 53 -21.03 3.27 -7.22
N PHE A 54 -20.34 2.20 -7.64
CA PHE A 54 -19.27 1.61 -6.85
C PHE A 54 -18.17 2.62 -6.52
N CYS A 55 -17.72 3.44 -7.49
CA CYS A 55 -16.72 4.47 -7.24
C CYS A 55 -17.23 5.55 -6.26
N MET A 56 -18.50 5.92 -6.33
CA MET A 56 -19.11 6.88 -5.41
C MET A 56 -19.16 6.33 -3.98
N GLU A 57 -19.61 5.09 -3.79
CA GLU A 57 -19.67 4.46 -2.48
C GLU A 57 -18.28 4.21 -1.89
N ILE A 58 -17.30 3.82 -2.70
CA ILE A 58 -15.90 3.73 -2.27
C ILE A 58 -15.38 5.10 -1.83
N SER A 59 -15.63 6.16 -2.59
CA SER A 59 -15.22 7.53 -2.24
C SER A 59 -15.80 7.97 -0.89
N ARG A 60 -17.06 7.65 -0.62
CA ARG A 60 -17.71 7.91 0.67
C ARG A 60 -17.06 7.12 1.80
N LEU A 61 -16.91 5.81 1.61
CA LEU A 61 -16.35 4.91 2.63
C LEU A 61 -14.95 5.36 3.04
N VAL A 62 -14.05 5.55 2.07
CA VAL A 62 -12.64 5.88 2.35
C VAL A 62 -12.46 7.28 2.93
N HIS A 63 -13.43 8.18 2.77
CA HIS A 63 -13.42 9.50 3.41
C HIS A 63 -13.73 9.44 4.91
N GLU A 64 -14.44 8.40 5.36
CA GLU A 64 -14.80 8.20 6.74
C GLU A 64 -13.80 7.33 7.51
N LEU A 65 -12.85 6.68 6.80
CA LEU A 65 -11.79 5.89 7.41
C LEU A 65 -10.70 6.78 8.03
N PRO A 66 -10.10 6.35 9.15
CA PRO A 66 -8.98 7.05 9.78
C PRO A 66 -7.71 6.91 8.93
N GLY A 67 -6.90 7.96 8.91
CA GLY A 67 -5.62 7.97 8.23
C GLY A 67 -5.72 8.23 6.71
N THR A 68 -4.66 8.83 6.18
CA THR A 68 -4.58 9.32 4.80
C THR A 68 -3.22 9.02 4.16
N LEU A 69 -2.47 8.06 4.69
CA LEU A 69 -1.09 7.79 4.25
C LEU A 69 -1.04 7.30 2.81
N ALA A 70 -1.70 6.18 2.52
CA ALA A 70 -1.61 5.53 1.23
C ALA A 70 -2.83 4.66 0.92
N ALA A 71 -3.20 4.61 -0.35
CA ALA A 71 -4.21 3.70 -0.89
C ALA A 71 -3.65 2.93 -2.10
N SER A 72 -4.07 1.68 -2.26
CA SER A 72 -3.81 0.86 -3.45
C SER A 72 -5.13 0.59 -4.16
N VAL A 73 -5.20 0.93 -5.44
CA VAL A 73 -6.35 0.70 -6.32
C VAL A 73 -5.96 -0.34 -7.36
N THR A 74 -6.66 -1.47 -7.37
CA THR A 74 -6.50 -2.49 -8.41
C THR A 74 -7.59 -2.30 -9.45
N ARG A 75 -7.20 -2.23 -10.72
CA ARG A 75 -8.12 -2.08 -11.84
C ARG A 75 -7.72 -2.98 -13.02
N PRO A 76 -8.70 -3.60 -13.71
CA PRO A 76 -8.42 -4.38 -14.91
C PRO A 76 -8.05 -3.50 -16.11
N ASP A 77 -7.38 -4.11 -17.08
CA ASP A 77 -7.23 -3.52 -18.41
C ASP A 77 -8.52 -3.72 -19.22
N GLY A 78 -8.75 -2.89 -20.23
CA GLY A 78 -9.85 -3.10 -21.18
C GLY A 78 -11.26 -2.73 -20.70
N MET A 79 -11.38 -1.92 -19.63
CA MET A 79 -12.64 -1.32 -19.22
C MET A 79 -13.26 -0.48 -20.35
N ALA A 80 -14.59 -0.39 -20.38
CA ALA A 80 -15.29 0.55 -21.25
C ALA A 80 -14.85 1.98 -20.95
N THR A 81 -14.80 2.86 -21.96
CA THR A 81 -14.33 4.26 -21.81
C THR A 81 -15.05 5.01 -20.69
N HIS A 82 -16.35 4.78 -20.53
CA HIS A 82 -17.13 5.37 -19.45
C HIS A 82 -16.64 4.90 -18.07
N ASP A 83 -16.54 3.59 -17.85
CA ASP A 83 -16.12 3.03 -16.56
C ASP A 83 -14.67 3.39 -16.22
N ALA A 84 -13.79 3.37 -17.22
CA ALA A 84 -12.40 3.79 -17.07
C ALA A 84 -12.30 5.24 -16.59
N SER A 85 -13.13 6.15 -17.11
CA SER A 85 -13.12 7.56 -16.67
C SER A 85 -13.66 7.71 -15.25
N ARG A 86 -14.63 6.91 -14.82
CA ARG A 86 -15.14 6.91 -13.43
C ARG A 86 -14.08 6.43 -12.44
N VAL A 87 -13.34 5.37 -12.79
CA VAL A 87 -12.22 4.87 -11.98
C VAL A 87 -11.08 5.90 -11.91
N GLU A 88 -10.76 6.58 -13.01
CA GLU A 88 -9.76 7.66 -12.99
C GLU A 88 -10.20 8.85 -12.13
N LEU A 89 -11.47 9.26 -12.21
CA LEU A 89 -12.02 10.30 -11.34
C LEU A 89 -11.91 9.91 -9.87
N LEU A 90 -12.19 8.66 -9.51
CA LEU A 90 -11.97 8.15 -8.15
C LEU A 90 -10.48 8.29 -7.76
N ILE A 91 -9.57 7.77 -8.57
CA ILE A 91 -8.11 7.78 -8.32
C ILE A 91 -7.60 9.21 -8.08
N GLU A 92 -8.05 10.17 -8.89
CA GLU A 92 -7.64 11.58 -8.79
C GLU A 92 -8.13 12.26 -7.50
N HIS A 93 -9.28 11.85 -6.97
CA HIS A 93 -9.93 12.47 -5.82
C HIS A 93 -9.73 11.72 -4.50
N LEU A 94 -9.06 10.56 -4.51
CA LEU A 94 -8.66 9.87 -3.30
C LEU A 94 -7.71 10.74 -2.48
N ARG A 95 -8.16 11.12 -1.27
CA ARG A 95 -7.43 11.96 -0.31
C ARG A 95 -6.39 11.16 0.47
N TYR A 96 -5.47 10.52 -0.25
CA TYR A 96 -4.32 9.82 0.30
C TYR A 96 -3.04 10.44 -0.25
N GLY A 97 -2.00 10.53 0.59
CA GLY A 97 -0.73 11.12 0.15
C GLY A 97 -0.06 10.30 -0.96
N VAL A 98 -0.27 8.98 -0.98
CA VAL A 98 0.06 8.11 -2.10
C VAL A 98 -1.16 7.33 -2.57
N VAL A 99 -1.43 7.34 -3.88
CA VAL A 99 -2.40 6.45 -4.52
C VAL A 99 -1.65 5.58 -5.52
N ALA A 100 -1.61 4.27 -5.29
CA ALA A 100 -0.93 3.33 -6.18
C ALA A 100 -1.93 2.54 -7.01
N VAL A 101 -1.83 2.64 -8.33
CA VAL A 101 -2.68 1.92 -9.28
C VAL A 101 -1.96 0.64 -9.72
N ASN A 102 -2.58 -0.51 -9.48
CA ASN A 102 -2.05 -1.84 -9.78
C ASN A 102 -0.67 -2.14 -9.14
N ALA A 103 -0.35 -1.44 -8.05
CA ALA A 103 0.89 -1.61 -7.31
C ALA A 103 0.63 -1.57 -5.81
N TRP A 104 1.54 -2.18 -5.05
CA TRP A 104 1.60 -2.00 -3.61
C TRP A 104 2.06 -0.58 -3.31
N SER A 105 1.27 0.19 -2.57
CA SER A 105 1.52 1.61 -2.34
C SER A 105 2.85 1.91 -1.65
N ALA A 106 3.34 1.01 -0.78
CA ALA A 106 4.64 1.16 -0.12
C ALA A 106 5.83 1.18 -1.10
N LEU A 107 5.64 0.80 -2.37
CA LEU A 107 6.65 0.98 -3.39
C LEU A 107 7.02 2.46 -3.57
N ALA A 108 6.09 3.39 -3.36
CA ALA A 108 6.38 4.82 -3.41
C ALA A 108 7.37 5.25 -2.33
N TYR A 109 7.27 4.68 -1.12
CA TYR A 109 8.26 4.89 -0.06
C TYR A 109 9.64 4.38 -0.48
N ALA A 110 9.70 3.16 -1.04
CA ALA A 110 10.95 2.50 -1.43
C ALA A 110 11.72 3.24 -2.54
N VAL A 111 11.05 3.97 -3.44
CA VAL A 111 11.70 4.71 -4.54
C VAL A 111 12.45 5.96 -4.05
N ALA A 112 12.17 6.44 -2.83
CA ALA A 112 12.84 7.57 -2.16
C ALA A 112 12.86 8.94 -2.89
N ASN A 113 12.23 9.04 -4.06
CA ASN A 113 12.05 10.27 -4.83
C ASN A 113 10.60 10.74 -4.93
N ILE A 114 9.67 10.01 -4.31
CA ILE A 114 8.23 10.32 -4.27
C ILE A 114 7.90 10.81 -2.86
N PRO A 115 7.31 12.01 -2.70
CA PRO A 115 6.86 12.48 -1.39
C PRO A 115 5.98 11.44 -0.69
N TRP A 116 6.36 11.07 0.54
CA TRP A 116 5.64 10.10 1.35
C TRP A 116 5.20 10.74 2.68
N GLY A 117 3.89 10.86 2.85
CA GLY A 117 3.25 11.46 4.02
C GLY A 117 1.73 11.39 3.88
N GLY A 118 0.99 11.83 4.90
CA GLY A 118 -0.47 11.93 4.83
C GLY A 118 -0.93 12.97 3.81
N PHE A 119 -2.14 12.79 3.28
CA PHE A 119 -2.80 13.84 2.49
C PHE A 119 -2.97 15.11 3.33
N PRO A 120 -2.82 16.33 2.76
CA PRO A 120 -2.94 17.58 3.50
C PRO A 120 -4.25 17.69 4.28
N GLY A 121 -4.17 18.08 5.56
CA GLY A 121 -5.33 18.29 6.43
C GLY A 121 -5.09 18.02 7.92
N GLY A 122 -4.03 17.28 8.28
CA GLY A 122 -3.67 17.03 9.68
C GLY A 122 -3.17 18.28 10.41
N THR A 123 -3.37 18.32 11.73
CA THR A 123 -2.83 19.35 12.64
C THR A 123 -1.87 18.72 13.66
N ILE A 124 -1.30 19.53 14.55
CA ILE A 124 -0.46 19.00 15.64
C ILE A 124 -1.31 18.16 16.62
N GLU A 125 -2.56 18.56 16.83
CA GLU A 125 -3.51 17.91 17.72
C GLU A 125 -4.12 16.65 17.10
N ASP A 126 -4.29 16.65 15.77
CA ASP A 126 -4.76 15.51 15.00
C ASP A 126 -3.90 15.31 13.74
N PRO A 127 -2.72 14.68 13.88
CA PRO A 127 -1.80 14.54 12.77
C PRO A 127 -2.28 13.54 11.73
N GLN A 128 -3.27 12.68 12.03
CA GLN A 128 -3.71 11.59 11.14
C GLN A 128 -2.51 10.73 10.68
N SER A 129 -2.11 10.85 9.40
CA SER A 129 -0.95 10.18 8.80
C SER A 129 0.30 11.07 8.68
N GLY A 130 0.37 12.14 9.48
CA GLY A 130 1.45 13.11 9.53
C GLY A 130 1.10 14.46 8.89
N ILE A 131 1.81 15.51 9.31
CA ILE A 131 1.64 16.91 8.84
C ILE A 131 2.68 17.34 7.79
N GLY A 132 3.39 16.38 7.20
CA GLY A 132 4.44 16.62 6.21
C GLY A 132 4.84 15.33 5.51
N HIS A 133 5.88 15.40 4.68
CA HIS A 133 6.34 14.28 3.87
C HIS A 133 7.86 14.08 3.95
N VAL A 134 8.30 12.83 3.85
CA VAL A 134 9.69 12.48 3.52
C VAL A 134 9.84 12.30 2.02
N HIS A 135 11.08 12.12 1.52
CA HIS A 135 11.34 11.75 0.12
C HIS A 135 10.88 12.77 -0.96
N ASN A 136 10.95 14.08 -0.66
CA ASN A 136 10.73 15.18 -1.60
C ASN A 136 12.05 15.91 -1.96
N PRO A 137 13.01 15.26 -2.65
CA PRO A 137 14.31 15.86 -2.96
C PRO A 137 14.23 17.02 -3.97
N GLN A 138 13.10 17.13 -4.69
CA GLN A 138 12.84 18.20 -5.64
C GLN A 138 12.20 19.44 -4.99
N PHE A 139 11.95 19.42 -3.68
CA PHE A 139 11.32 20.51 -2.93
C PHE A 139 10.01 21.01 -3.55
N LEU A 140 9.18 20.09 -4.06
CA LEU A 140 7.87 20.43 -4.59
C LEU A 140 7.02 21.07 -3.47
N PRO A 141 6.57 22.33 -3.61
CA PRO A 141 6.06 23.11 -2.49
C PRO A 141 4.63 22.72 -2.05
N LEU A 142 3.86 22.08 -2.94
CA LEU A 142 2.43 21.76 -2.74
C LEU A 142 2.08 20.37 -3.28
N ALA A 143 2.89 19.36 -2.96
CA ALA A 143 2.56 17.98 -3.30
C ALA A 143 1.41 17.50 -2.42
N HIS A 144 0.18 17.56 -2.90
CA HIS A 144 -0.99 17.05 -2.17
C HIS A 144 -1.03 15.51 -2.15
N ASN A 145 -0.72 14.89 -3.28
CA ASN A 145 -0.66 13.45 -3.45
C ASN A 145 0.34 13.06 -4.54
N SER A 146 0.72 11.79 -4.54
CA SER A 146 1.50 11.15 -5.61
C SER A 146 0.75 9.94 -6.14
N ILE A 147 0.54 9.88 -7.46
CA ILE A 147 -0.11 8.75 -8.11
C ILE A 147 0.95 7.87 -8.77
N LEU A 148 1.21 6.70 -8.18
CA LEU A 148 2.12 5.69 -8.73
C LEU A 148 1.32 4.72 -9.60
N ARG A 149 1.75 4.47 -10.84
CA ARG A 149 1.03 3.57 -11.76
C ARG A 149 1.91 2.42 -12.21
N ALA A 150 1.34 1.23 -12.23
CA ALA A 150 1.94 0.01 -12.75
C ALA A 150 0.95 -0.75 -13.66
N PRO A 151 1.41 -1.64 -14.53
CA PRO A 151 0.52 -2.57 -15.21
C PRO A 151 -0.05 -3.61 -14.23
N LEU A 152 -1.26 -4.12 -14.48
CA LEU A 152 -1.87 -5.16 -13.65
C LEU A 152 -1.02 -6.44 -13.59
N ARG A 153 -0.36 -6.76 -14.71
CA ARG A 153 0.55 -7.90 -14.84
C ARG A 153 1.94 -7.40 -15.13
N VAL A 154 2.87 -7.70 -14.24
CA VAL A 154 4.29 -7.33 -14.35
C VAL A 154 5.11 -8.56 -14.70
N TRP A 155 5.95 -8.44 -15.73
CA TRP A 155 6.97 -9.43 -16.06
C TRP A 155 8.34 -8.73 -16.21
N PRO A 156 9.41 -9.26 -15.58
CA PRO A 156 9.44 -10.44 -14.70
C PRO A 156 8.64 -10.20 -13.40
N THR A 157 8.30 -11.28 -12.70
CA THR A 157 7.56 -11.16 -11.43
C THR A 157 8.41 -10.37 -10.44
N PRO A 158 7.85 -9.35 -9.76
CA PRO A 158 8.62 -8.57 -8.81
C PRO A 158 9.12 -9.39 -7.61
N PRO A 159 10.37 -9.19 -7.15
CA PRO A 159 10.95 -9.94 -6.02
C PRO A 159 10.22 -9.81 -4.68
N TRP A 160 9.45 -8.73 -4.50
CA TRP A 160 8.67 -8.46 -3.29
C TRP A 160 7.27 -9.09 -3.31
N PHE A 161 6.88 -9.77 -4.39
CA PHE A 161 5.62 -10.48 -4.42
C PHE A 161 5.70 -11.73 -3.54
N PRO A 162 4.69 -12.02 -2.69
CA PRO A 162 4.74 -13.15 -1.76
C PRO A 162 4.79 -14.52 -2.46
N TRP A 163 4.46 -14.57 -3.76
CA TRP A 163 4.56 -15.77 -4.60
C TRP A 163 5.82 -15.83 -5.48
N HIS A 164 6.76 -14.89 -5.37
CA HIS A 164 8.02 -14.97 -6.11
C HIS A 164 8.87 -16.14 -5.59
N ARG A 165 9.07 -17.18 -6.41
CA ARG A 165 9.77 -18.43 -5.98
C ARG A 165 11.17 -18.21 -5.44
N LYS A 166 11.86 -17.16 -5.89
CA LYS A 166 13.19 -16.78 -5.42
C LYS A 166 13.24 -15.57 -4.48
N GLY A 167 12.10 -15.13 -3.95
CA GLY A 167 12.00 -13.90 -3.15
C GLY A 167 12.97 -13.88 -1.96
N GLU A 168 13.08 -14.99 -1.23
CA GLU A 168 14.01 -15.11 -0.10
C GLU A 168 15.48 -15.04 -0.53
N GLN A 169 15.86 -15.72 -1.62
CA GLN A 169 17.24 -15.67 -2.12
C GLN A 169 17.60 -14.26 -2.58
N LEU A 170 16.68 -13.58 -3.28
CA LEU A 170 16.86 -12.20 -3.71
C LEU A 170 16.99 -11.25 -2.51
N ALA A 171 16.15 -11.41 -1.49
CA ALA A 171 16.26 -10.60 -0.26
C ALA A 171 17.63 -10.78 0.43
N ARG A 172 18.10 -12.03 0.59
CA ARG A 172 19.43 -12.31 1.14
C ARG A 172 20.55 -11.73 0.27
N GLY A 173 20.41 -11.79 -1.05
CA GLY A 173 21.36 -11.21 -2.00
C GLY A 173 21.46 -9.68 -1.87
N VAL A 174 20.32 -9.00 -1.68
CA VAL A 174 20.29 -7.56 -1.38
C VAL A 174 20.96 -7.25 -0.05
N THR A 175 20.73 -8.05 1.00
CA THR A 175 21.44 -7.88 2.28
C THR A 175 22.96 -8.05 2.11
N GLY A 176 23.40 -9.06 1.37
CA GLY A 176 24.82 -9.28 1.06
C GLY A 176 25.44 -8.13 0.25
N MET A 177 24.67 -7.56 -0.69
CA MET A 177 25.07 -6.38 -1.43
C MET A 177 25.32 -5.18 -0.50
N TYR A 178 24.38 -4.87 0.40
CA TYR A 178 24.53 -3.76 1.35
C TYR A 178 25.69 -3.99 2.32
N ALA A 179 25.90 -5.22 2.80
CA ALA A 179 27.04 -5.56 3.64
C ALA A 179 28.38 -5.32 2.92
N ALA A 180 28.51 -5.76 1.66
CA ALA A 180 29.69 -5.52 0.85
C ALA A 180 29.96 -4.02 0.64
N ILE A 181 28.91 -3.23 0.37
CA ILE A 181 29.01 -1.77 0.24
C ILE A 181 29.47 -1.12 1.55
N ALA A 182 28.92 -1.55 2.69
CA ALA A 182 29.30 -1.04 4.01
C ALA A 182 30.78 -1.34 4.35
N GLU A 183 31.32 -2.45 3.84
CA GLU A 183 32.74 -2.81 3.95
C GLU A 183 33.65 -2.09 2.92
N GLY A 184 33.11 -1.15 2.14
CA GLY A 184 33.86 -0.42 1.12
C GLY A 184 34.08 -1.18 -0.20
N LYS A 185 33.42 -2.32 -0.40
CA LYS A 185 33.46 -3.10 -1.66
C LYS A 185 32.34 -2.65 -2.61
N GLY A 186 32.47 -2.98 -3.90
CA GLY A 186 31.40 -2.77 -4.87
C GLY A 186 30.23 -3.76 -4.71
N GLY A 187 28.99 -3.30 -4.88
CA GLY A 187 27.80 -4.14 -4.87
C GLY A 187 27.53 -4.93 -6.16
N LEU A 188 28.24 -4.62 -7.24
CA LEU A 188 27.94 -5.10 -8.60
C LEU A 188 27.92 -6.63 -8.73
N TRP A 189 28.86 -7.33 -8.10
CA TRP A 189 28.92 -8.79 -8.19
C TRP A 189 27.73 -9.48 -7.51
N ASN A 190 27.21 -8.90 -6.43
CA ASN A 190 25.99 -9.38 -5.78
C ASN A 190 24.78 -9.19 -6.71
N LEU A 191 24.67 -8.04 -7.38
CA LEU A 191 23.63 -7.78 -8.37
C LEU A 191 23.69 -8.77 -9.53
N VAL A 192 24.87 -8.99 -10.10
CA VAL A 192 25.08 -9.96 -11.19
C VAL A 192 24.70 -11.37 -10.76
N GLY A 193 25.06 -11.77 -9.53
CA GLY A 193 24.70 -13.08 -8.98
C GLY A 193 23.19 -13.28 -8.79
N MET A 194 22.42 -12.21 -8.58
CA MET A 194 20.96 -12.27 -8.41
C MET A 194 20.18 -12.34 -9.73
N LEU A 195 20.76 -11.91 -10.86
CA LEU A 195 20.07 -11.84 -12.15
C LEU A 195 19.33 -13.12 -12.55
N PRO A 196 19.90 -14.33 -12.43
CA PRO A 196 19.19 -15.56 -12.81
C PRO A 196 17.94 -15.80 -11.99
N ASP A 197 17.92 -15.38 -10.72
CA ASP A 197 16.82 -15.61 -9.82
C ASP A 197 15.68 -14.61 -10.01
N VAL A 198 15.94 -13.42 -10.56
CA VAL A 198 14.91 -12.44 -10.96
C VAL A 198 13.97 -12.99 -12.03
N PHE A 199 14.47 -13.82 -12.95
CA PHE A 199 13.67 -14.41 -14.02
C PHE A 199 13.04 -15.75 -13.65
N ARG A 200 13.26 -16.24 -12.42
CA ARG A 200 12.74 -17.52 -11.92
C ARG A 200 11.55 -17.27 -11.02
N SER A 201 10.43 -16.92 -11.63
CA SER A 201 9.13 -16.78 -10.98
C SER A 201 8.29 -18.05 -10.96
#